data_AF-A0A0P0FG02-F1
#
_entry.id   AF-A0A0P0FG02-F1
#
_cell.length_a   1.000
_cell.length_b   1.000
_cell.length_c   1.000
_cell.angle_alpha   90.00
_cell.angle_beta   90.00
_cell.angle_gamma   90.00
#
_symmetry.space_group_name_H-M   'P 1'
#
loop_
_entity.id
_entity.type
_entity.pdbx_description
1 polymer ?
#
loop_
_entity_poly.entity_id
_entity_poly.type
_entity_poly.pdbx_seq_one_letter_code
_entity_poly.pdbx_strand_id
1 'polypeptide(L)'
;MKGYERATKEEINDRLRIEENCHAQVERIIYIRHLCNLNLEEAADVTNLSISTLSRYENEVTKCSVQSLITIYYHYQKYLYEQHIPFDKNLFLIDMNSFHN
;
A
#
# COMPACT_ATOMS: atom_id res chain seq x y z
N MET A 1 -8.44 -23.44 31.51
CA MET A 1 -7.43 -23.13 30.47
C MET A 1 -8.18 -22.91 29.16
N LYS A 2 -8.17 -21.71 28.58
CA LYS A 2 -8.65 -21.54 27.21
C LYS A 2 -7.67 -22.29 26.31
N GLY A 3 -8.11 -23.37 25.68
CA GLY A 3 -7.29 -24.13 24.74
C GLY A 3 -6.91 -23.21 23.59
N TYR A 4 -5.62 -23.11 23.29
CA TYR A 4 -5.17 -22.49 22.05
C TYR A 4 -5.60 -23.44 20.91
N GLU A 5 -6.69 -23.12 20.22
CA GLU A 5 -7.00 -23.75 18.94
C GLU A 5 -5.84 -23.47 17.99
N ARG A 6 -5.26 -24.55 17.44
CA ARG A 6 -4.20 -24.44 16.45
C ARG A 6 -4.83 -24.02 15.13
N ALA A 7 -4.29 -22.96 14.52
CA ALA A 7 -4.72 -22.54 13.19
C ALA A 7 -4.57 -23.69 12.18
N THR A 8 -5.55 -23.82 11.29
CA THR A 8 -5.52 -24.82 10.21
C THR A 8 -4.45 -24.45 9.18
N LYS A 9 -4.05 -25.41 8.32
CA LYS A 9 -3.11 -25.13 7.23
C LYS A 9 -3.65 -24.08 6.25
N GLU A 10 -4.97 -24.09 6.04
CA GLU A 10 -5.65 -23.12 5.17
C GLU A 10 -5.57 -21.71 5.78
N GLU A 11 -5.85 -21.56 7.07
CA GLU A 11 -5.74 -20.28 7.78
C GLU A 11 -4.31 -19.73 7.79
N ILE A 12 -3.30 -20.60 7.89
CA ILE A 12 -1.88 -20.18 7.80
C ILE A 12 -1.55 -19.71 6.39
N ASN A 13 -1.96 -20.46 5.36
CA ASN A 13 -1.70 -20.10 3.96
C ASN A 13 -2.43 -18.80 3.57
N ASP A 14 -3.66 -18.59 4.03
CA ASP A 14 -4.40 -17.37 3.77
C ASP A 14 -3.73 -16.15 4.42
N ARG A 15 -3.23 -16.29 5.66
CA ARG A 15 -2.47 -15.23 6.33
C ARG A 15 -1.20 -14.88 5.57
N LEU A 16 -0.43 -15.87 5.13
CA LEU A 16 0.79 -15.66 4.35
C LEU A 16 0.48 -14.92 3.04
N ARG A 17 -0.56 -15.33 2.32
CA ARG A 17 -1.00 -14.67 1.08
C ARG A 17 -1.41 -13.21 1.32
N ILE A 18 -2.12 -12.93 2.41
CA ILE A 18 -2.50 -11.56 2.78
C ILE A 18 -1.25 -10.72 3.09
N GLU A 19 -0.30 -11.27 3.85
CA GLU A 19 0.95 -10.58 4.18
C GLU A 19 1.81 -10.28 2.96
N GLU A 20 1.99 -11.25 2.07
CA GLU A 20 2.72 -11.07 0.79
C GLU A 20 2.08 -9.98 -0.08
N ASN A 21 0.75 -9.91 -0.14
CA ASN A 21 0.08 -8.87 -0.91
C ASN A 21 0.21 -7.49 -0.22
N CYS A 22 0.10 -7.41 1.11
CA CYS A 22 0.37 -6.16 1.84
C CYS A 22 1.79 -5.63 1.56
N HIS A 23 2.79 -6.52 1.56
CA HIS A 23 4.17 -6.18 1.23
C HIS A 23 4.28 -5.65 -0.21
N ALA A 24 3.71 -6.36 -1.18
CA ALA A 24 3.72 -5.94 -2.58
C ALA A 24 3.03 -4.58 -2.82
N GLN A 25 1.99 -4.25 -2.04
CA GLN A 25 1.34 -2.93 -2.10
C GLN A 25 2.25 -1.82 -1.58
N VAL A 26 2.99 -2.08 -0.50
CA VAL A 26 3.97 -1.13 0.05
C VAL A 26 5.10 -0.89 -0.94
N GLU A 27 5.69 -1.94 -1.51
CA GLU A 27 6.72 -1.81 -2.54
C GLU A 27 6.22 -0.97 -3.73
N ARG A 28 4.95 -1.15 -4.10
CA ARG A 28 4.33 -0.38 -5.18
C ARG A 28 4.14 1.10 -4.83
N ILE A 29 3.72 1.41 -3.59
CA ILE A 29 3.64 2.80 -3.11
C ILE A 29 5.01 3.47 -3.20
N ILE A 30 6.06 2.80 -2.73
CA ILE A 30 7.45 3.30 -2.77
C ILE A 30 7.90 3.52 -4.21
N TYR A 31 7.64 2.56 -5.09
CA TYR A 31 7.98 2.65 -6.51
C TYR A 31 7.30 3.85 -7.17
N ILE A 32 6.00 4.04 -6.96
CA ILE A 32 5.25 5.16 -7.54
C ILE A 32 5.77 6.49 -6.98
N ARG A 33 6.09 6.58 -5.68
CA ARG A 33 6.69 7.80 -5.10
C ARG A 33 8.01 8.16 -5.80
N HIS A 34 8.86 7.16 -6.04
CA HIS A 34 10.11 7.36 -6.78
C HIS A 34 9.87 7.73 -8.26
N LEU A 35 8.85 7.16 -8.89
CA LEU A 35 8.44 7.54 -10.26
C LEU A 35 7.99 9.01 -10.33
N CYS A 36 7.30 9.50 -9.30
CA CYS A 36 6.97 10.92 -9.15
C CYS A 36 8.19 11.79 -8.79
N ASN A 37 9.35 11.19 -8.49
CA ASN A 37 10.55 11.86 -7.99
C ASN A 37 10.29 12.69 -6.72
N LEU A 38 9.46 12.17 -5.81
CA LEU A 38 9.09 12.85 -4.57
C LEU A 38 9.86 12.28 -3.38
N ASN A 39 10.32 13.16 -2.50
CA ASN A 39 10.72 12.78 -1.15
C ASN A 39 9.48 12.54 -0.26
N LEU A 40 9.69 12.09 0.99
CA LEU A 40 8.57 11.76 1.90
C LEU A 40 7.72 12.98 2.31
N GLU A 41 8.32 14.18 2.38
CA GLU A 41 7.63 15.43 2.69
C GLU A 41 6.74 15.87 1.51
N GLU A 42 7.29 15.88 0.30
CA GLU A 42 6.53 16.22 -0.90
C GLU A 42 5.41 15.19 -1.18
N ALA A 43 5.68 13.90 -0.91
CA ALA A 43 4.67 12.85 -1.01
C ALA A 43 3.54 13.03 0.00
N ALA A 44 3.85 13.46 1.22
CA ALA A 44 2.86 13.78 2.25
C ALA A 44 1.94 14.91 1.77
N ASP A 45 2.51 15.96 1.20
CA ASP A 45 1.75 17.08 0.63
C ASP A 45 0.85 16.63 -0.53
N VAL A 46 1.37 15.82 -1.46
CA VAL A 46 0.61 15.33 -2.63
C VAL A 46 -0.55 14.42 -2.22
N THR A 47 -0.32 13.53 -1.26
CA THR A 47 -1.31 12.52 -0.82
C THR A 47 -2.24 13.00 0.28
N ASN A 48 -1.99 14.18 0.84
CA ASN A 48 -2.68 14.73 2.02
C ASN A 48 -2.63 13.77 3.23
N LEU A 49 -1.52 13.06 3.38
CA LEU A 49 -1.21 12.20 4.53
C LEU A 49 -0.07 12.83 5.33
N SER A 50 0.10 12.45 6.60
CA SER A 50 1.29 12.87 7.33
C SER A 50 2.53 12.11 6.86
N ILE A 51 3.69 12.77 6.89
CA ILE A 51 5.01 12.15 6.65
C ILE A 51 5.17 10.89 7.51
N SER A 52 4.74 10.95 8.77
CA SER A 52 4.80 9.83 9.71
C SER A 52 3.92 8.64 9.29
N THR A 53 2.78 8.90 8.65
CA THR A 53 1.88 7.85 8.16
C THR A 53 2.49 7.15 6.96
N LEU A 54 2.97 7.92 5.97
CA LEU A 54 3.67 7.36 4.80
C LEU A 54 4.91 6.57 5.22
N SER A 55 5.74 7.13 6.12
CA SER A 55 6.92 6.44 6.63
C SER A 55 6.57 5.12 7.33
N ARG A 56 5.50 5.07 8.13
CA ARG A 56 5.05 3.81 8.76
C ARG A 56 4.56 2.78 7.76
N TYR A 57 3.95 3.20 6.65
CA TYR A 57 3.56 2.30 5.56
C TYR A 57 4.80 1.78 4.82
N GLU A 58 5.71 2.66 4.40
CA GLU A 58 6.92 2.29 3.65
C GLU A 58 7.89 1.40 4.45
N ASN A 59 7.84 1.47 5.79
CA ASN A 59 8.64 0.62 6.67
C ASN A 59 7.83 -0.57 7.23
N GLU A 60 6.62 -0.82 6.73
CA GLU A 60 5.74 -1.94 7.13
C GLU A 60 5.43 -1.99 8.64
N VAL A 61 5.58 -0.86 9.34
CA VAL A 61 5.25 -0.71 10.76
C VAL A 61 3.74 -0.76 10.96
N THR A 62 2.97 -0.32 9.98
CA THR A 62 1.50 -0.35 10.01
C THR A 62 0.99 -0.79 8.66
N LYS A 63 0.03 -1.72 8.65
CA LYS A 63 -0.63 -2.15 7.41
C LYS A 63 -1.41 -0.98 6.80
N CYS A 64 -1.21 -0.75 5.50
CA CYS A 64 -1.99 0.25 4.78
C CYS A 64 -3.44 -0.23 4.66
N SER A 65 -4.40 0.62 5.03
CA SER A 65 -5.81 0.29 4.84
C SER A 65 -6.19 0.41 3.36
N VAL A 66 -7.24 -0.29 2.91
CA VAL A 66 -7.80 -0.13 1.55
C VAL A 66 -8.07 1.34 1.25
N GLN A 67 -8.69 2.05 2.20
CA GLN A 67 -9.06 3.45 2.02
C GLN A 67 -7.82 4.33 1.85
N SER A 68 -6.79 4.11 2.66
CA SER A 68 -5.51 4.82 2.56
C SER A 68 -4.82 4.52 1.22
N LEU A 69 -4.83 3.26 0.78
CA LEU A 69 -4.24 2.85 -0.49
C LEU A 69 -4.93 3.52 -1.68
N ILE A 70 -6.28 3.51 -1.70
CA ILE A 70 -7.07 4.20 -2.73
C ILE A 70 -6.72 5.69 -2.77
N THR A 71 -6.65 6.35 -1.61
CA THR A 71 -6.28 7.77 -1.51
C THR A 71 -4.89 8.01 -2.09
N ILE A 72 -3.88 7.24 -1.66
CA ILE A 72 -2.50 7.38 -2.16
C ILE A 72 -2.45 7.19 -3.68
N TYR A 73 -3.09 6.13 -4.19
CA TYR A 73 -3.12 5.82 -5.62
C TYR A 73 -3.78 6.92 -6.44
N TYR A 74 -4.93 7.43 -5.98
CA TYR A 74 -5.61 8.54 -6.63
C TYR A 74 -4.72 9.77 -6.73
N HIS A 75 -4.07 10.17 -5.64
CA HIS A 75 -3.24 11.35 -5.60
C HIS A 75 -1.98 11.23 -6.46
N TYR A 76 -1.29 10.09 -6.41
CA TYR A 76 -0.13 9.87 -7.29
C TYR A 76 -0.51 9.75 -8.76
N GLN A 77 -1.60 9.07 -9.08
CA GLN A 77 -2.08 8.98 -10.46
C GLN A 77 -2.41 10.37 -11.02
N LYS A 78 -3.09 11.20 -10.22
CA LYS A 78 -3.37 12.60 -10.55
C LYS A 78 -2.08 13.39 -10.75
N TYR A 79 -1.13 13.28 -9.82
CA TYR A 79 0.17 13.97 -9.92
C TYR A 79 0.92 13.60 -11.20
N LEU A 80 1.08 12.30 -11.50
CA LEU A 80 1.75 11.84 -12.72
C LEU A 80 1.07 12.36 -13.98
N TYR A 81 -0.27 12.40 -13.99
CA TYR A 81 -1.03 12.95 -15.11
C TYR A 81 -0.79 14.47 -15.28
N GLU A 82 -0.83 15.24 -14.19
CA GLU A 82 -0.61 16.69 -14.19
C GLU A 82 0.82 17.06 -14.57
N GLN A 83 1.81 16.24 -14.19
CA GLN A 83 3.22 16.43 -14.55
C GLN A 83 3.59 15.82 -15.90
N HIS A 84 2.64 15.22 -16.63
CA HIS A 84 2.86 14.53 -17.90
C HIS A 84 3.95 13.44 -17.85
N ILE A 85 4.11 12.79 -16.69
CA ILE A 85 5.04 11.68 -16.50
C ILE A 85 4.39 10.40 -17.04
N PRO A 86 5.01 9.66 -17.97
CA PRO A 86 4.45 8.40 -18.47
C PRO A 86 4.45 7.31 -17.39
N PHE A 87 3.37 6.54 -17.30
CA PHE A 87 3.24 5.42 -16.35
C PHE A 87 2.34 4.31 -16.88
N ASP A 88 2.54 3.09 -16.37
CA ASP A 88 1.60 1.98 -16.58
C ASP A 88 0.42 2.10 -15.62
N LYS A 89 -0.80 2.12 -16.16
CA LYS A 89 -2.05 2.18 -15.37
C LYS A 89 -2.23 0.96 -14.47
N ASN A 90 -1.61 -0.18 -14.79
CA ASN A 90 -1.68 -1.38 -13.96
C ASN A 90 -1.04 -1.18 -12.57
N LEU A 91 -0.17 -0.17 -12.40
CA LEU A 91 0.39 0.19 -11.10
C LEU A 91 -0.70 0.56 -10.08
N PHE A 92 -1.86 1.02 -10.53
CA PHE A 92 -2.94 1.48 -9.65
C PHE A 92 -4.04 0.43 -9.43
N LEU A 93 -3.86 -0.80 -9.92
CA LEU A 93 -4.80 -1.89 -9.69
C LEU A 93 -4.72 -2.38 -8.24
N ILE A 94 -5.87 -2.45 -7.60
CA ILE A 94 -6.04 -2.94 -6.23
C ILE A 94 -6.66 -4.34 -6.31
N ASP A 95 -5.95 -5.34 -5.78
CA ASP A 95 -6.54 -6.67 -5.58
C ASP A 95 -7.40 -6.63 -4.32
N MET A 96 -8.73 -6.67 -4.49
CA MET A 96 -9.64 -6.62 -3.35
C MET A 96 -9.62 -7.92 -2.52
N ASN A 97 -9.13 -9.02 -3.09
CA ASN A 97 -9.06 -10.32 -2.39
C ASN A 97 -8.02 -10.35 -1.27
N SER A 98 -7.06 -9.42 -1.26
CA SER A 98 -6.04 -9.34 -0.21
C SER A 98 -6.46 -8.58 1.04
N PHE A 99 -7.66 -8.02 1.05
CA PHE A 99 -8.16 -7.22 2.17
C PHE A 99 -9.30 -7.90 2.93
N HIS A 100 -9.77 -9.05 2.47
CA HIS A 100 -10.77 -9.83 3.19
C HIS A 100 -10.07 -10.79 4.16
N ASN A 101 -10.45 -10.68 5.44
CA ASN A 101 -10.21 -11.68 6.48
C ASN A 101 -11.36 -12.68 6.48
#